data_AF-A0A7J4EDR3-F1
#
_entry.id   AF-A0A7J4EDR3-F1
#
_cell.length_a   1.000
_cell.length_b   1.000
_cell.length_c   1.000
_cell.angle_alpha   90.00
_cell.angle_beta   90.00
_cell.angle_gamma   90.00
#
_symmetry.space_group_name_H-M   'P 1'
#
loop_
_entity.id
_entity.type
_entity.pdbx_description
1 polymer ?
#
loop_
_entity_poly.entity_id
_entity_poly.type
_entity_poly.pdbx_seq_one_letter_code
_entity_poly.pdbx_strand_id
1 'polypeptide(L)' 'METAKFYLLPKLPYEYNDLEPHISEEQLTIHHDKHHQAYVNGANAILQKLDKARKEGADLDVKSTLKELSF' A
#
# COMPACT_ATOMS: atom_id res chain seq x y z
N MET A 1 -18.38 -16.35 -2.32
CA MET A 1 -17.03 -15.79 -2.58
C MET A 1 -16.82 -14.70 -1.56
N GLU A 2 -15.73 -14.77 -0.78
CA GLU A 2 -15.43 -13.72 0.21
C GLU A 2 -15.20 -12.38 -0.50
N THR A 3 -15.73 -11.31 0.10
CA THR A 3 -15.52 -9.94 -0.38
C THR A 3 -14.04 -9.58 -0.20
N ALA A 4 -13.37 -9.15 -1.27
CA ALA A 4 -11.98 -8.73 -1.21
C ALA A 4 -11.82 -7.57 -0.21
N LYS A 5 -11.06 -7.79 0.86
CA LYS A 5 -10.68 -6.73 1.82
C LYS A 5 -9.37 -6.12 1.36
N PHE A 6 -9.39 -4.84 1.05
CA PHE A 6 -8.21 -4.06 0.68
C PHE A 6 -7.57 -3.41 1.92
N TYR A 7 -6.27 -3.18 1.84
CA TYR A 7 -5.55 -2.36 2.81
C TYR A 7 -6.01 -0.91 2.73
N LEU A 8 -5.93 -0.22 3.87
CA LEU A 8 -6.25 1.20 4.01
C LEU A 8 -5.02 1.91 4.59
N LEU A 9 -4.79 3.16 4.18
CA LEU A 9 -3.80 4.01 4.84
C LEU A 9 -4.35 4.36 6.23
N PRO A 10 -3.71 3.92 7.33
CA PRO A 10 -4.17 4.25 8.67
C PRO A 10 -4.01 5.74 8.90
N LYS A 11 -4.91 6.36 9.65
CA LYS A 11 -4.68 7.71 10.15
C LYS A 11 -3.60 7.66 11.22
N LEU A 12 -2.75 8.68 11.25
CA LEU A 12 -1.82 8.87 12.37
C LEU A 12 -2.61 9.14 13.66
N PRO A 13 -2.11 8.66 14.82
CA PRO A 13 -2.73 8.92 16.13
C PRO A 13 -2.36 10.30 16.70
N TYR A 14 -1.68 11.14 15.92
CA TYR A 14 -1.16 12.47 16.24
C TYR A 14 -1.12 13.34 14.98
N GLU A 15 -1.00 14.65 15.15
CA GLU A 15 -0.89 15.61 14.06
C GLU A 15 0.52 15.60 13.46
N TYR A 16 0.67 16.11 12.23
CA TYR A 16 1.94 16.02 11.51
C TYR A 16 3.11 16.75 12.18
N ASN A 17 2.84 17.77 12.99
CA ASN A 17 3.85 18.55 13.70
C ASN A 17 4.10 18.10 15.15
N ASP A 18 3.38 17.09 15.65
CA ASP A 18 3.49 16.66 17.06
C ASP A 18 4.87 16.03 17.40
N LEU A 19 5.66 15.67 16.39
CA LEU A 19 6.99 15.06 16.56
C LEU A 19 8.15 16.06 16.44
N GLU A 20 7.87 17.35 16.30
CA GLU A 20 8.89 18.38 16.26
C GLU A 20 9.58 18.56 17.63
N PRO A 21 10.89 18.92 17.67
CA PRO A 21 11.78 19.19 16.54
C PRO A 21 12.49 17.93 16.01
N HIS A 22 12.12 16.73 16.47
CA HIS A 22 12.83 15.49 16.14
C HIS A 22 12.50 14.98 14.73
N ILE A 23 11.27 15.19 14.28
CA ILE A 23 10.81 14.93 12.92
C ILE A 23 10.00 16.15 12.47
N SER A 24 10.35 16.76 11.33
CA SER A 24 9.60 17.91 10.80
C SER A 24 8.24 17.51 10.25
N GLU A 25 7.28 18.44 10.30
CA GLU A 25 5.95 18.27 9.70
C GLU A 25 6.03 17.85 8.22
N GLU A 26 6.89 18.50 7.44
CA GLU A 26 7.08 18.21 6.02
C GLU A 26 7.54 16.76 5.78
N GLN A 27 8.53 16.31 6.56
CA GLN A 27 9.08 14.95 6.43
C GLN A 27 8.02 13.90 6.75
N LEU A 28 7.24 14.10 7.82
CA LEU A 28 6.21 13.15 8.23
C LEU A 28 5.04 13.14 7.24
N THR A 29 4.64 14.31 6.72
CA THR A 29 3.58 14.43 5.71
C THR A 29 3.96 13.67 4.43
N ILE A 30 5.16 13.88 3.89
CA ILE A 30 5.62 13.16 2.69
C ILE A 30 5.74 11.66 2.96
N HIS A 31 6.27 11.27 4.12
CA HIS A 31 6.41 9.86 4.49
C HIS A 31 5.05 9.15 4.55
N HIS A 32 4.06 9.76 5.18
CA HIS A 32 2.73 9.19 5.32
C HIS A 32 1.93 9.24 4.01
N ASP A 33 1.75 10.43 3.43
CA ASP A 33 0.80 10.63 2.32
C ASP A 33 1.34 10.17 0.96
N LYS A 34 2.65 10.00 0.83
CA LYS A 34 3.27 9.52 -0.42
C LYS A 34 3.80 8.11 -0.26
N HIS A 35 4.76 7.89 0.63
CA HIS A 35 5.46 6.60 0.71
C HIS A 35 4.55 5.50 1.26
N HIS A 36 3.91 5.71 2.42
CA HIS A 36 2.99 4.72 2.97
C HIS A 36 1.76 4.50 2.06
N GLN A 37 1.20 5.58 1.51
CA GLN A 37 0.11 5.49 0.53
C GLN A 37 0.50 4.69 -0.72
N ALA A 38 1.73 4.81 -1.21
CA ALA A 38 2.22 4.02 -2.34
C ALA A 38 2.25 2.52 -2.02
N TYR A 39 2.66 2.13 -0.81
CA TYR A 39 2.61 0.73 -0.37
C TYR A 39 1.19 0.18 -0.31
N VAL A 40 0.24 0.96 0.25
CA VAL A 40 -1.18 0.60 0.29
C VAL A 40 -1.72 0.39 -1.13
N ASN A 41 -1.43 1.32 -2.04
CA ASN A 41 -1.90 1.23 -3.43
C ASN A 41 -1.29 0.04 -4.16
N GLY A 42 0.03 -0.19 -4.03
CA GLY A 42 0.73 -1.30 -4.67
C GLY A 42 0.21 -2.66 -4.20
N ALA A 43 0.07 -2.85 -2.89
CA ALA A 43 -0.47 -4.08 -2.32
C ALA A 43 -1.90 -4.35 -2.81
N ASN A 44 -2.77 -3.33 -2.83
CA ASN A 44 -4.15 -3.47 -3.31
C ASN A 44 -4.23 -3.80 -4.80
N ALA A 45 -3.37 -3.20 -5.63
CA ALA A 45 -3.30 -3.51 -7.06
C ALA A 45 -2.89 -4.97 -7.30
N ILE A 46 -1.94 -5.49 -6.51
CA ILE A 46 -1.50 -6.89 -6.59
C ILE A 46 -2.61 -7.85 -6.14
N LEU A 47 -3.33 -7.52 -5.05
CA LEU A 47 -4.48 -8.31 -4.61
C LEU A 47 -5.57 -8.38 -5.70
N GLN A 48 -5.85 -7.27 -6.38
CA GLN A 48 -6.77 -7.26 -7.52
C GLN A 48 -6.29 -8.15 -8.67
N LYS A 49 -5.00 -8.08 -9.00
CA LYS A 49 -4.37 -8.92 -10.05
C LYS A 49 -4.48 -10.41 -9.71
N LEU A 50 -4.20 -10.77 -8.46
CA LEU A 50 -4.33 -12.15 -7.95
C LEU A 50 -5.77 -12.66 -8.02
N ASP A 51 -6.74 -11.85 -7.56
CA ASP A 51 -8.15 -12.23 -7.59
C ASP A 51 -8.69 -12.35 -9.01
N LYS A 52 -8.25 -11.46 -9.92
CA LYS A 52 -8.59 -11.55 -11.34
C LYS A 52 -8.05 -12.83 -11.97
N ALA A 53 -6.76 -13.12 -11.78
CA ALA A 53 -6.13 -14.32 -12.29
C ALA A 53 -6.83 -15.59 -11.78
N ARG A 54 -7.19 -15.64 -10.49
CA ARG A 54 -7.95 -16.75 -9.90
C ARG A 54 -9.33 -16.93 -10.54
N LYS A 55 -10.06 -15.84 -10.77
CA LYS A 55 -11.41 -15.89 -11.39
C LYS A 55 -11.38 -16.31 -12.84
N GLU A 56 -10.35 -15.90 -13.57
CA GLU A 56 -10.20 -16.15 -15.01
C GLU A 56 -9.45 -17.46 -15.29
N GLY A 57 -8.88 -18.12 -14.27
CA GLY A 57 -8.02 -19.29 -14.46
C GLY A 57 -6.75 -18.96 -15.25
N ALA A 58 -6.30 -17.71 -15.19
CA ALA A 58 -5.15 -17.21 -15.93
C ALA A 58 -3.85 -17.39 -15.13
N ASP A 59 -2.76 -17.66 -15.83
CA ASP A 59 -1.43 -17.67 -15.24
C ASP A 59 -1.01 -16.26 -14.84
N LEU A 60 -0.27 -16.17 -13.73
CA LEU A 60 0.29 -14.93 -13.22
C LEU A 60 1.81 -15.00 -13.27
N ASP A 61 2.46 -13.96 -13.77
CA ASP A 61 3.90 -13.81 -13.60
C ASP A 61 4.21 -13.51 -12.13
N VAL A 62 4.48 -14.57 -11.37
CA VAL A 62 4.78 -14.53 -9.94
C VAL A 62 6.06 -13.73 -9.69
N LYS A 63 7.07 -13.82 -10.55
CA LYS A 63 8.36 -13.15 -10.35
C LYS A 63 8.20 -11.63 -10.49
N SER A 64 7.52 -11.17 -11.55
CA SER A 64 7.22 -9.74 -11.72
C SER A 64 6.35 -9.23 -10.58
N THR A 65 5.30 -9.97 -10.22
CA THR A 65 4.36 -9.58 -9.17
C THR A 65 5.04 -9.47 -7.80
N LEU A 66 5.96 -10.38 -7.47
CA LEU A 66 6.75 -10.27 -6.23
C LEU A 66 7.68 -9.05 -6.25
N LYS A 67 8.27 -8.72 -7.39
CA LYS A 67 9.09 -7.50 -7.53
C LYS A 67 8.24 -6.24 -7.36
N GLU A 68 7.06 -6.20 -7.97
CA GLU A 68 6.09 -5.10 -7.83
C GLU A 68 5.66 -4.89 -6.36
N LEU A 69 5.58 -5.96 -5.56
CA LEU A 69 5.25 -5.88 -4.13
C LEU A 69 6.41 -5.32 -3.28
N SER A 70 7.64 -5.58 -3.71
CA SER A 70 8.86 -5.39 -2.91
C SER A 70 9.54 -4.03 -3.10
N PHE A 71 8.90 -3.12 -3.85
CA PHE A 71 9.40 -1.80 -4.30
C PHE A 71 10.47 -1.89 -5.41
#